data_AF-A0A946MC52-F1
#
_entry.id   AF-A0A946MC52-F1
#
_cell.length_a   1.000
_cell.length_b   1.000
_cell.length_c   1.000
_cell.angle_alpha   90.00
_cell.angle_beta   90.00
_cell.angle_gamma   90.00
#
_symmetry.space_group_name_H-M   'P 1'
#
loop_
_entity.id
_entity.type
_entity.pdbx_description
1 polymer ?
#
loop_
_entity_poly.entity_id
_entity_poly.type
_entity_poly.pdbx_seq_one_letter_code
_entity_poly.pdbx_strand_id
1 'polypeptide(L)'
;TAAMKVDGIDYLREMINYGYWLKRCEMEQMTLAITARKTVRQADDLFVKARLEEARKLYEIAWVDWRKIFDKYPSMITRDTGQNLEPSISNYIELLQQFDEELPEDFVLQNLVATLEFAPKTLPAPSIQFPSPSQPNRIKGSVPNTDYLDK
;
A
#
# COMPACT_ATOMS: atom_id res chain seq x y z
N THR A 1 47.73 3.65 6.35
CA THR A 1 46.58 4.59 6.51
C THR A 1 45.59 4.60 5.33
N ALA A 2 45.69 3.69 4.35
CA ALA A 2 44.62 3.45 3.37
C ALA A 2 43.63 2.36 3.84
N ALA A 3 44.11 1.29 4.47
CA ALA A 3 43.27 0.17 4.93
C ALA A 3 42.19 0.59 5.95
N MET A 4 42.52 1.44 6.92
CA MET A 4 41.57 1.95 7.92
C MET A 4 40.49 2.88 7.34
N LYS A 5 40.73 3.49 6.16
CA LYS A 5 39.76 4.36 5.48
C LYS A 5 38.76 3.56 4.64
N VAL A 6 39.20 2.42 4.07
CA VAL A 6 38.31 1.51 3.31
C VAL A 6 37.26 0.91 4.25
N ASP A 7 37.68 0.49 5.44
CA ASP A 7 36.80 -0.04 6.50
C ASP A 7 35.69 0.95 6.91
N GLY A 8 36.05 2.23 7.05
CA GLY A 8 35.08 3.26 7.43
C GLY A 8 34.03 3.55 6.36
N ILE A 9 34.37 3.43 5.08
CA ILE A 9 33.43 3.66 3.98
C ILE A 9 32.39 2.55 3.93
N ASP A 10 32.81 1.30 4.06
CA ASP A 10 31.90 0.15 4.00
C ASP A 10 30.99 0.11 5.24
N TYR A 11 31.53 0.41 6.43
CA TYR A 11 30.72 0.59 7.64
C TYR A 11 29.61 1.66 7.48
N LEU A 12 29.96 2.83 6.91
CA LEU A 12 28.97 3.89 6.67
C LEU A 12 27.93 3.48 5.63
N ARG A 13 28.32 2.74 4.58
CA ARG A 13 27.41 2.22 3.55
C ARG A 13 26.40 1.24 4.13
N GLU A 14 26.83 0.37 5.04
CA GLU A 14 25.94 -0.55 5.75
C GLU A 14 24.97 0.22 6.65
N MET A 15 25.48 1.16 7.45
CA MET A 15 24.67 1.92 8.41
C MET A 15 23.52 2.71 7.75
N ILE A 16 23.73 3.24 6.54
CA ILE A 16 22.70 4.01 5.81
C ILE A 16 21.89 3.17 4.82
N ASN A 17 22.16 1.87 4.72
CA ASN A 17 21.57 0.98 3.72
C ASN A 17 21.81 1.48 2.27
N TYR A 18 23.04 1.88 1.97
CA TYR A 18 23.41 2.49 0.68
C TYR A 18 23.05 1.60 -0.51
N GLY A 19 23.32 0.29 -0.42
CA GLY A 19 23.05 -0.65 -1.50
C GLY A 19 21.58 -0.73 -1.89
N TYR A 20 20.67 -0.62 -0.91
CA TYR A 20 19.23 -0.55 -1.18
C TYR A 20 18.86 0.74 -1.90
N TRP A 21 19.31 1.90 -1.40
CA TRP A 21 18.99 3.19 -2.01
C TRP A 21 19.53 3.31 -3.44
N LEU A 22 20.74 2.80 -3.69
CA LEU A 22 21.32 2.76 -5.03
C LEU A 22 20.44 1.95 -5.98
N LYS A 23 20.08 0.71 -5.61
CA LYS A 23 19.21 -0.16 -6.42
C LYS A 23 17.83 0.46 -6.64
N ARG A 24 17.27 1.11 -5.61
CA ARG A 24 16.01 1.83 -5.72
C ARG A 24 16.10 2.95 -6.75
N CYS A 25 17.16 3.75 -6.73
CA CYS A 25 17.38 4.80 -7.73
C CYS A 25 17.51 4.23 -9.14
N GLU A 26 18.28 3.17 -9.33
CA GLU A 26 18.42 2.50 -10.63
C GLU A 26 17.09 1.98 -11.17
N MET A 27 16.29 1.36 -10.29
CA MET A 27 14.95 0.87 -10.62
C MET A 27 14.01 2.02 -11.02
N GLU A 28 13.92 3.07 -10.19
CA GLU A 28 13.00 4.20 -10.38
C GLU A 28 13.32 5.04 -11.62
N GLN A 29 14.58 5.07 -12.06
CA GLN A 29 15.00 5.78 -13.28
C GLN A 29 14.57 5.07 -14.57
N MET A 30 14.17 3.79 -14.50
CA MET A 30 13.71 3.08 -15.68
C MET A 30 12.43 3.71 -16.23
N THR A 31 12.36 3.86 -17.55
CA THR A 31 11.13 4.31 -18.23
C THR A 31 9.94 3.42 -17.85
N LEU A 32 10.15 2.11 -17.69
CA LEU A 32 9.12 1.18 -17.24
C LEU A 32 8.58 1.52 -15.84
N ALA A 33 9.45 1.84 -14.87
CA ALA A 33 9.04 2.21 -13.52
C ALA A 33 8.30 3.54 -13.48
N ILE A 34 8.78 4.52 -14.24
CA ILE A 34 8.11 5.82 -14.40
C ILE A 34 6.70 5.62 -15.01
N THR A 35 6.60 4.81 -16.06
CA THR A 35 5.32 4.48 -16.70
C THR A 35 4.39 3.76 -15.73
N ALA A 36 4.86 2.73 -15.03
CA ALA A 36 4.07 2.00 -14.04
C ALA A 36 3.50 2.95 -12.97
N ARG A 37 4.32 3.85 -12.40
CA ARG A 37 3.85 4.86 -11.43
C ARG A 37 2.80 5.80 -12.02
N LYS A 38 2.99 6.28 -13.25
CA LYS A 38 2.01 7.14 -13.92
C LYS A 38 0.69 6.41 -14.15
N THR A 39 0.75 5.16 -14.59
CA THR A 39 -0.43 4.32 -14.83
C THR A 39 -1.19 4.06 -13.54
N VAL A 40 -0.51 3.71 -12.43
CA VAL A 40 -1.14 3.58 -11.11
C VAL A 40 -1.84 4.88 -10.71
N ARG A 41 -1.13 6.03 -10.84
CA ARG A 41 -1.71 7.32 -10.47
C ARG A 41 -2.95 7.67 -11.30
N GLN A 42 -2.94 7.37 -12.59
CA GLN A 42 -4.10 7.56 -13.46
C GLN A 42 -5.27 6.65 -13.09
N ALA A 43 -4.98 5.40 -12.69
CA ALA A 43 -5.99 4.47 -12.20
C ALA A 43 -6.64 4.98 -10.90
N ASP A 44 -5.84 5.47 -9.95
CA ASP A 44 -6.32 6.10 -8.72
C ASP A 44 -7.23 7.30 -9.02
N ASP A 45 -6.83 8.18 -9.94
CA ASP A 45 -7.62 9.35 -10.32
C ASP A 45 -8.96 8.96 -10.99
N LEU A 46 -9.00 7.86 -11.76
CA LEU A 46 -10.23 7.34 -12.36
C LEU A 46 -11.14 6.67 -11.32
N PHE A 47 -10.55 5.95 -10.36
CA PHE A 47 -11.27 5.35 -9.25
C PHE A 47 -12.00 6.41 -8.42
N VAL A 48 -11.32 7.50 -8.06
CA VAL A 48 -11.92 8.64 -7.35
C VAL A 48 -13.05 9.30 -8.15
N LYS A 49 -12.98 9.27 -9.49
CA LYS A 49 -14.02 9.78 -10.39
C LYS A 49 -15.13 8.76 -10.68
N ALA A 50 -15.16 7.62 -9.99
CA ALA A 50 -16.09 6.52 -10.20
C ALA A 50 -16.10 5.95 -11.64
N ARG A 51 -14.99 6.09 -12.39
CA ARG A 51 -14.80 5.47 -13.72
C ARG A 51 -14.19 4.09 -13.57
N LEU A 52 -14.94 3.18 -12.95
CA LEU A 52 -14.43 1.91 -12.43
C LEU A 52 -13.87 0.98 -13.52
N GLU A 53 -14.54 0.83 -14.67
CA GLU A 53 -14.04 -0.03 -15.75
C GLU A 53 -12.69 0.44 -16.33
N GLU A 54 -12.51 1.75 -16.44
CA GLU A 54 -11.26 2.33 -16.95
C GLU A 54 -10.15 2.28 -15.90
N ALA A 55 -10.49 2.53 -14.63
CA ALA A 55 -9.58 2.35 -13.52
C ALA A 55 -9.06 0.91 -13.46
N ARG A 56 -9.96 -0.09 -13.59
CA ARG A 56 -9.61 -1.52 -13.62
C ARG A 56 -8.54 -1.83 -14.66
N LYS A 57 -8.76 -1.41 -15.90
CA LYS A 57 -7.84 -1.64 -17.02
C LYS A 57 -6.45 -1.05 -16.73
N LEU A 58 -6.40 0.17 -16.19
CA LEU A 58 -5.11 0.80 -15.87
C LEU A 58 -4.41 0.13 -14.69
N TYR A 59 -5.14 -0.30 -13.65
CA TYR A 59 -4.55 -1.07 -12.56
C TYR A 59 -3.93 -2.36 -13.07
N GLU A 60 -4.65 -3.16 -13.87
CA GLU A 60 -4.17 -4.43 -14.39
C GLU A 60 -2.91 -4.25 -15.27
N ILE A 61 -2.88 -3.22 -16.13
CA ILE A 61 -1.69 -2.85 -16.90
C ILE A 61 -0.53 -2.50 -15.95
N ALA A 62 -0.78 -1.67 -14.94
CA ALA A 62 0.24 -1.25 -13.99
C ALA A 62 0.81 -2.43 -13.20
N TRP A 63 -0.02 -3.38 -12.77
CA TRP A 63 0.42 -4.56 -12.02
C TRP A 63 1.31 -5.48 -12.85
N VAL A 64 1.01 -5.64 -14.14
CA VAL A 64 1.88 -6.36 -15.07
C VAL A 64 3.24 -5.67 -15.23
N ASP A 65 3.27 -4.33 -15.31
CA ASP A 65 4.53 -3.60 -15.42
C ASP A 65 5.34 -3.64 -14.11
N TRP A 66 4.67 -3.54 -12.95
CA TRP A 66 5.30 -3.75 -11.65
C TRP A 66 5.89 -5.15 -11.50
N ARG A 67 5.21 -6.17 -12.03
CA ARG A 67 5.77 -7.52 -12.04
C ARG A 67 7.08 -7.59 -12.82
N LYS A 68 7.11 -7.05 -14.04
CA LYS A 68 8.34 -6.99 -14.86
C LYS A 68 9.48 -6.24 -14.15
N ILE A 69 9.16 -5.18 -13.41
CA ILE A 69 10.15 -4.43 -12.61
C ILE A 69 10.71 -5.33 -11.51
N PHE A 70 9.86 -6.04 -10.77
CA PHE A 70 10.29 -6.94 -9.70
C PHE A 70 11.02 -8.18 -10.20
N ASP A 71 10.71 -8.69 -11.39
CA ASP A 71 11.48 -9.76 -12.01
C ASP A 71 12.93 -9.31 -12.28
N LYS A 72 13.14 -8.03 -12.63
CA LYS A 72 14.48 -7.44 -12.82
C LYS A 72 15.15 -7.01 -11.52
N TYR A 73 14.37 -6.58 -10.52
CA TYR A 73 14.85 -6.17 -9.21
C TYR A 73 14.16 -6.94 -8.08
N PRO A 74 14.39 -8.26 -7.91
CA PRO A 74 13.71 -9.04 -6.88
C PRO A 74 13.96 -8.53 -5.46
N SER A 75 15.15 -7.97 -5.21
CA SER A 75 15.51 -7.37 -3.91
C SER A 75 14.74 -6.09 -3.57
N MET A 76 13.94 -5.56 -4.51
CA MET A 76 13.11 -4.38 -4.29
C MET A 76 11.67 -4.72 -3.87
N ILE A 77 11.32 -6.01 -3.79
CA ILE A 77 10.11 -6.48 -3.10
C ILE A 77 10.39 -6.35 -1.59
N THR A 78 10.19 -5.13 -1.08
CA THR A 78 10.44 -4.77 0.31
C THR A 78 9.21 -4.09 0.89
N ARG A 79 9.13 -4.02 2.23
CA ARG A 79 8.08 -3.31 2.95
C ARG A 79 7.94 -1.86 2.47
N ASP A 80 9.05 -1.16 2.25
CA ASP A 80 9.04 0.22 1.79
C ASP A 80 8.42 0.37 0.39
N THR A 81 8.74 -0.53 -0.54
CA THR A 81 8.11 -0.52 -1.87
C THR A 81 6.63 -0.87 -1.75
N GLY A 82 6.30 -1.81 -0.87
CA GLY A 82 4.94 -2.19 -0.51
C GLY A 82 4.11 -0.99 -0.03
N GLN A 83 4.59 -0.25 0.97
CA GLN A 83 3.90 0.92 1.52
C GLN A 83 3.59 2.00 0.48
N ASN A 84 4.39 2.10 -0.58
CA ASN A 84 4.12 3.05 -1.67
C ASN A 84 3.00 2.60 -2.62
N LEU A 85 2.76 1.29 -2.72
CA LEU A 85 1.74 0.70 -3.60
C LEU A 85 0.48 0.26 -2.86
N GLU A 86 0.57 0.08 -1.53
CA GLU A 86 -0.51 -0.36 -0.66
C GLU A 86 -1.80 0.44 -0.83
N PRO A 87 -1.80 1.79 -0.91
CA PRO A 87 -3.05 2.54 -1.08
C PRO A 87 -3.73 2.20 -2.41
N SER A 88 -2.97 2.11 -3.50
CA SER A 88 -3.48 1.82 -4.83
C SER A 88 -3.91 0.35 -4.98
N ILE A 89 -3.22 -0.59 -4.33
CA ILE A 89 -3.64 -1.99 -4.23
C ILE A 89 -4.94 -2.09 -3.44
N SER A 90 -5.08 -1.34 -2.34
CA SER A 90 -6.30 -1.28 -1.55
C SER A 90 -7.47 -0.73 -2.37
N ASN A 91 -7.26 0.36 -3.13
CA ASN A 91 -8.25 0.89 -4.07
C ASN A 91 -8.65 -0.14 -5.14
N TYR A 92 -7.70 -0.93 -5.63
CA TYR A 92 -8.00 -1.99 -6.60
C TYR A 92 -8.84 -3.12 -5.97
N ILE A 93 -8.54 -3.53 -4.74
CA ILE A 93 -9.37 -4.50 -4.01
C ILE A 93 -10.78 -3.95 -3.78
N GLU A 94 -10.90 -2.70 -3.35
CA GLU A 94 -12.21 -2.04 -3.18
C GLU A 94 -12.97 -1.93 -4.52
N LEU A 95 -12.26 -1.67 -5.61
CA LEU A 95 -12.83 -1.69 -6.96
C LEU A 95 -13.39 -3.06 -7.31
N LEU A 96 -12.63 -4.14 -7.08
CA LEU A 96 -13.09 -5.51 -7.37
C LEU A 96 -14.35 -5.86 -6.56
N GLN A 97 -14.41 -5.42 -5.30
CA GLN A 97 -15.60 -5.60 -4.46
C GLN A 97 -16.85 -4.90 -5.03
N GLN A 98 -16.71 -3.78 -5.76
CA GLN A 98 -17.85 -3.16 -6.45
C GLN A 98 -18.39 -4.00 -7.61
N PHE A 99 -17.61 -4.96 -8.11
CA PHE A 99 -17.99 -5.93 -9.13
C PHE A 99 -18.32 -7.32 -8.55
N ASP A 100 -18.46 -7.44 -7.22
CA ASP A 100 -18.62 -8.72 -6.51
C ASP A 100 -17.47 -9.71 -6.76
N GLU A 101 -16.25 -9.19 -6.99
CA GLU A 101 -15.04 -9.97 -7.22
C GLU A 101 -14.04 -9.84 -6.06
N GLU A 102 -13.19 -10.86 -5.90
CA GLU A 102 -12.08 -10.87 -4.93
C GLU A 102 -10.73 -10.78 -5.65
N LEU A 103 -9.66 -10.49 -4.88
CA LEU A 103 -8.31 -10.49 -5.43
C LEU A 103 -7.94 -11.92 -5.87
N PRO A 104 -7.50 -12.14 -7.13
CA PRO A 104 -7.14 -13.47 -7.60
C PRO A 104 -6.00 -14.11 -6.81
N GLU A 105 -6.05 -15.43 -6.60
CA GLU A 105 -4.97 -16.16 -5.89
C GLU A 105 -3.61 -16.05 -6.61
N ASP A 106 -3.64 -15.92 -7.93
CA ASP A 106 -2.48 -15.78 -8.81
C ASP A 106 -2.10 -14.31 -9.08
N PHE A 107 -2.54 -13.38 -8.22
CA PHE A 107 -2.27 -11.95 -8.37
C PHE A 107 -0.78 -11.67 -8.62
N VAL A 108 -0.49 -10.89 -9.67
CA VAL A 108 0.88 -10.72 -10.18
C VAL A 108 1.84 -10.12 -9.14
N LEU A 109 1.33 -9.39 -8.14
CA LEU A 109 2.08 -8.82 -7.02
C LEU A 109 1.86 -9.56 -5.69
N GLN A 110 1.46 -10.83 -5.70
CA GLN A 110 1.17 -11.62 -4.49
C GLN A 110 2.31 -11.57 -3.45
N ASN A 111 3.56 -11.63 -3.90
CA ASN A 111 4.73 -11.54 -3.02
C ASN A 111 4.83 -10.19 -2.31
N LEU A 112 4.40 -9.11 -2.96
CA LEU A 112 4.36 -7.78 -2.36
C LEU A 112 3.18 -7.68 -1.38
N VAL A 113 2.01 -8.14 -1.78
CA VAL A 113 0.78 -8.18 -0.95
C VAL A 113 1.03 -8.94 0.35
N ALA A 114 1.77 -10.04 0.32
CA ALA A 114 2.15 -10.80 1.51
C ALA A 114 3.05 -10.02 2.49
N THR A 115 3.75 -8.97 2.03
CA THR A 115 4.55 -8.08 2.89
C THR A 115 3.74 -6.92 3.47
N LEU A 116 2.53 -6.67 2.93
CA LEU A 116 1.66 -5.61 3.40
C LEU A 116 0.93 -6.09 4.65
N GLU A 117 1.11 -5.35 5.73
CA GLU A 117 0.16 -5.40 6.83
C GLU A 117 -1.07 -4.62 6.40
N PHE A 118 -1.98 -5.27 5.68
CA PHE A 118 -3.33 -4.73 5.56
C PHE A 118 -3.85 -4.64 6.98
N ALA A 119 -3.84 -3.44 7.56
CA ALA A 119 -4.52 -3.21 8.81
C ALA A 119 -5.93 -3.77 8.59
N PRO A 120 -6.41 -4.74 9.40
CA PRO A 120 -7.82 -5.04 9.34
C PRO A 120 -8.52 -3.69 9.51
N LYS A 121 -9.57 -3.42 8.74
CA LYS A 121 -10.50 -2.32 9.07
C LYS A 121 -11.21 -2.68 10.39
N THR A 122 -10.45 -2.91 11.47
CA THR A 122 -10.91 -2.75 12.83
C THR A 122 -11.13 -1.26 12.97
N LEU A 123 -12.30 -0.81 12.51
CA LEU A 123 -12.95 0.32 13.16
C LEU A 123 -12.82 0.01 14.66
N PRO A 124 -12.31 0.93 15.49
CA PRO A 124 -12.42 0.75 16.94
C PRO A 124 -13.88 0.39 17.18
N ALA A 125 -14.13 -0.72 17.88
CA ALA A 125 -15.49 -1.17 18.16
C ALA A 125 -16.28 0.08 18.60
N PRO A 126 -17.39 0.42 17.92
CA PRO A 126 -18.07 1.67 18.20
C PRO A 126 -18.29 1.73 19.70
N SER A 127 -17.76 2.78 20.34
CA SER A 127 -17.86 2.98 21.79
C SER A 127 -19.31 3.12 22.25
N ILE A 128 -20.23 3.20 21.29
CA ILE A 128 -21.67 3.25 21.43
C ILE A 128 -22.23 1.93 20.89
N GLN A 129 -22.67 1.05 21.79
CA GLN A 129 -23.52 -0.09 21.44
C GLN A 129 -24.99 0.36 21.50
N PHE A 130 -25.67 0.33 20.36
CA PHE A 130 -27.12 0.56 20.31
C PHE A 130 -27.87 -0.67 20.87
N PRO A 131 -29.00 -0.48 21.57
CA PRO A 131 -29.80 -1.59 22.06
C PRO A 131 -30.37 -2.41 20.88
N SER A 132 -30.28 -3.73 20.96
CA SER A 132 -30.87 -4.66 20.00
C SER A 132 -32.13 -5.32 20.59
N PRO A 133 -33.04 -5.88 19.77
CA PRO A 133 -34.26 -6.53 20.27
C PRO A 133 -33.99 -7.67 21.27
N SER A 134 -32.84 -8.33 21.16
CA SER A 134 -32.40 -9.39 22.08
C SER A 134 -31.78 -8.85 23.37
N GLN A 135 -31.37 -7.57 23.40
CA GLN A 135 -30.69 -6.92 24.53
C GLN A 135 -31.10 -5.43 24.65
N PRO A 136 -32.37 -5.15 24.98
CA PRO A 136 -32.93 -3.79 24.99
C PRO A 136 -32.29 -2.87 26.05
N ASN A 137 -31.64 -3.43 27.08
CA ASN A 137 -31.11 -2.69 28.22
C ASN A 137 -29.57 -2.57 28.22
N ARG A 138 -28.87 -2.91 27.13
CA ARG A 138 -27.40 -2.81 27.06
C ARG A 138 -26.99 -1.44 26.53
N ILE A 139 -26.99 -0.43 27.40
CA ILE A 139 -26.30 0.84 27.13
C ILE A 139 -24.89 0.73 27.73
N LYS A 140 -23.86 0.68 26.89
CA LYS A 140 -22.48 0.95 27.31
C LYS A 140 -21.87 2.01 26.40
N GLY A 141 -21.36 3.07 27.03
CA GLY A 141 -20.78 4.25 26.40
C GLY A 141 -21.24 5.51 27.14
N SER A 142 -20.31 6.39 27.51
CA SER A 142 -20.63 7.76 27.89
C SER A 142 -20.79 8.60 26.63
N VAL A 143 -21.77 9.51 26.60
CA VAL A 143 -21.82 10.55 25.58
C VAL A 143 -20.44 11.25 25.58
N PRO A 144 -19.75 11.39 24.44
CA PRO A 144 -18.49 12.11 24.38
C PRO A 144 -18.65 13.50 25.01
N ASN A 145 -17.70 13.89 25.86
CA ASN A 145 -17.77 15.18 26.54
C ASN A 145 -17.83 16.32 25.50
N THR A 146 -18.73 17.28 25.71
CA THR A 146 -18.98 18.40 24.79
C THR A 146 -17.94 19.51 24.88
N ASP A 147 -16.85 19.32 25.64
CA ASP A 147 -15.72 20.26 25.76
C ASP A 147 -15.13 20.69 24.40
N TYR A 148 -15.38 19.94 23.32
CA TYR A 148 -14.98 20.31 21.95
C TYR A 148 -15.89 21.35 21.27
N LEU A 149 -17.06 21.66 21.84
CA LEU A 149 -18.00 22.66 21.33
C LEU A 149 -17.75 24.06 21.91
N ASP A 150 -16.99 24.17 23.01
CA ASP A 150 -16.67 25.43 23.70
C ASP A 150 -15.25 25.96 23.40
N LYS A 151 -14.67 25.61 22.24
CA LYS A 151 -13.38 26.16 21.77
C LYS A 151 -13.47 26.82 20.41
#